data_AF-A0A498J4R6-F1
#
_entry.id   AF-A0A498J4R6-F1
#
_cell.length_a   1.000
_cell.length_b   1.000
_cell.length_c   1.000
_cell.angle_alpha   90.00
_cell.angle_beta   90.00
_cell.angle_gamma   90.00
#
_symmetry.space_group_name_H-M   'P 1'
#
loop_
_entity.id
_entity.type
_entity.pdbx_description
1 polymer ?
#
loop_
_entity_poly.entity_id
_entity_poly.type
_entity_poly.pdbx_seq_one_letter_code
_entity_poly.pdbx_strand_id
1 'polypeptide(L)' 'MELSRYKERCKHSEDCSTEILHVSEAEVKEIKMMEHAPIIIVTFQTQQVYCVRDRNGDVTDGGHNPHGVYYA' A
#
# COMPACT_ATOMS: atom_id res chain seq x y z
N MET A 1 2.65 -1.79 -10.04
CA MET A 1 1.54 -2.67 -10.47
C MET A 1 0.34 -2.62 -9.49
N GLU A 2 0.54 -2.25 -8.21
CA GLU A 2 -0.56 -2.13 -7.22
C GLU A 2 -1.37 -0.82 -7.28
N LEU A 3 -0.75 0.34 -7.53
CA LEU A 3 -1.46 1.64 -7.51
C LEU A 3 -2.54 1.77 -8.60
N SER A 4 -2.32 1.20 -9.78
CA SER A 4 -3.32 1.21 -10.86
C SER A 4 -4.55 0.37 -10.49
N ARG A 5 -4.32 -0.79 -9.85
CA ARG A 5 -5.41 -1.65 -9.35
C ARG A 5 -6.14 -1.01 -8.17
N TYR A 6 -5.42 -0.37 -7.25
CA TYR A 6 -6.04 0.39 -6.16
C TYR A 6 -6.96 1.48 -6.73
N LYS A 7 -6.47 2.31 -7.67
CA LYS A 7 -7.31 3.32 -8.34
C LYS A 7 -8.51 2.70 -9.04
N GLU A 8 -8.36 1.56 -9.72
CA GLU A 8 -9.47 0.89 -10.39
C GLU A 8 -10.54 0.35 -9.44
N ARG A 9 -10.14 -0.26 -8.31
CA ARG A 9 -11.06 -0.77 -7.29
C ARG A 9 -11.79 0.37 -6.58
N CYS A 10 -11.07 1.47 -6.30
CA CYS A 10 -11.68 2.63 -5.66
C CYS A 10 -12.50 3.53 -6.62
N LYS A 11 -12.62 3.21 -7.93
CA LYS A 11 -13.29 4.10 -8.91
C LYS A 11 -14.77 4.37 -8.58
N HIS A 12 -15.45 3.42 -7.94
CA HIS A 12 -16.88 3.49 -7.65
C HIS A 12 -17.19 3.51 -6.15
N SER A 13 -16.17 3.48 -5.30
CA SER A 13 -16.29 3.52 -3.84
C SER A 13 -16.35 4.95 -3.35
N GLU A 14 -17.08 5.18 -2.27
CA GLU A 14 -17.09 6.48 -1.59
C GLU A 14 -15.90 6.62 -0.65
N ASP A 15 -15.45 5.50 -0.07
CA ASP A 15 -14.32 5.44 0.84
C ASP A 15 -13.40 4.26 0.48
N CYS A 16 -12.11 4.56 0.39
CA CYS A 16 -11.05 3.59 0.12
C CYS A 16 -9.90 3.91 1.07
N SER A 17 -9.74 3.09 2.12
CA SER A 17 -8.75 3.33 3.16
C SER A 17 -7.71 2.22 3.22
N THR A 18 -6.46 2.61 3.42
CA THR A 18 -5.36 1.71 3.78
C THR A 18 -4.72 2.26 5.04
N GLU A 19 -4.64 1.44 6.08
CA GLU A 19 -4.01 1.78 7.34
C GLU A 19 -2.84 0.84 7.58
N ILE A 20 -1.63 1.40 7.70
CA ILE A 20 -0.43 0.66 8.07
C ILE A 20 -0.40 0.55 9.60
N LEU A 21 -0.39 -0.68 10.10
CA LEU A 21 -0.39 -0.98 11.53
C LEU A 21 1.02 -1.21 12.07
N HIS A 22 1.88 -1.84 11.28
CA HIS A 22 3.25 -2.16 11.67
C HIS A 22 4.16 -2.11 10.44
N VAL A 23 5.42 -1.70 10.65
CA VAL A 23 6.48 -1.73 9.65
C VAL A 23 7.65 -2.51 10.22
N SER A 24 8.18 -3.46 9.46
CA SER A 24 9.31 -4.31 9.86
C SER A 24 10.30 -4.53 8.72
N GLU A 25 11.49 -5.00 9.08
CA GLU A 25 12.52 -5.46 8.13
C GLU A 25 12.89 -4.38 7.09
N ALA A 26 12.95 -3.12 7.53
CA ALA A 26 13.34 -2.02 6.66
C ALA A 26 14.85 -2.05 6.39
N GLU A 27 15.23 -2.18 5.12
CA GLU A 27 16.62 -2.26 4.68
C GLU A 27 16.86 -1.44 3.41
N VAL A 28 18.12 -0.99 3.21
CA VAL A 28 18.54 -0.36 1.97
C VAL A 28 18.94 -1.45 1.00
N LYS A 29 18.16 -1.59 -0.08
CA LYS A 29 18.42 -2.54 -1.15
C LYS A 29 19.54 -2.07 -2.06
N GLU A 30 19.53 -0.78 -2.41
CA GLU A 30 20.49 -0.22 -3.35
C GLU A 30 20.61 1.30 -3.22
N ILE A 31 21.79 1.83 -3.54
CA ILE A 31 22.01 3.26 -3.72
C ILE A 31 22.54 3.46 -5.13
N LYS A 32 21.82 4.24 -5.95
CA LYS A 32 22.15 4.51 -7.35
C LYS A 32 22.21 6.00 -7.60
N MET A 33 23.14 6.43 -8.44
CA MET A 33 23.10 7.77 -9.03
C MET A 33 22.23 7.71 -10.29
N MET A 34 21.17 8.51 -10.36
CA MET A 34 20.41 8.71 -11.60
C MET A 34 20.40 10.19 -11.96
N GLU A 35 20.72 10.48 -13.22
CA GLU A 35 20.96 11.84 -13.71
C GLU A 35 21.99 12.57 -12.83
N HIS A 36 21.53 13.41 -11.90
CA HIS A 36 22.37 14.20 -11.00
C HIS A 36 21.99 14.05 -9.52
N ALA A 37 21.14 13.08 -9.18
CA ALA A 37 20.69 12.88 -7.80
C ALA A 37 20.93 11.43 -7.33
N PRO A 38 21.30 11.25 -6.04
CA PRO A 38 21.31 9.92 -5.44
C PRO A 38 19.88 9.44 -5.19
N ILE A 39 19.61 8.20 -5.57
CA ILE A 39 18.39 7.46 -5.29
C ILE A 39 18.74 6.35 -4.30
N ILE A 40 18.01 6.28 -3.19
CA ILE A 40 18.09 5.20 -2.20
C ILE A 40 16.84 4.34 -2.38
N ILE A 41 17.05 3.08 -2.73
CA ILE A 41 15.97 2.09 -2.86
C ILE A 41 15.92 1.31 -1.55
N VAL A 42 14.76 1.31 -0.91
CA VAL A 42 14.50 0.58 0.33
C VAL A 42 13.47 -0.51 0.12
N THR A 43 13.64 -1.62 0.82
CA THR A 43 12.66 -2.69 0.95
C THR A 43 12.18 -2.72 2.39
N PHE A 44 10.91 -3.07 2.59
CA PHE A 44 10.34 -3.23 3.93
C PHE A 44 9.07 -4.07 3.86
N GLN A 45 8.66 -4.61 5.01
CA GLN A 45 7.39 -5.27 5.19
C GLN A 45 6.46 -4.39 6.01
N THR A 46 5.16 -4.53 5.75
CA THR A 46 4.12 -3.93 6.57
C THR A 46 3.09 -4.95 6.97
N GLN A 47 2.42 -4.71 8.09
CA GLN A 47 1.09 -5.23 8.36
C GLN A 47 0.10 -4.09 8.14
N GLN A 48 -0.92 -4.32 7.33
CA GLN A 48 -1.88 -3.29 6.97
C GLN A 48 -3.31 -3.81 6.88
N VAL A 49 -4.26 -2.92 7.04
CA VAL A 49 -5.69 -3.14 6.81
C VAL A 49 -6.07 -2.35 5.56
N TYR A 50 -6.79 -3.01 4.66
CA TYR A 50 -7.31 -2.40 3.43
C TYR A 50 -8.81 -2.63 3.37
N CYS A 51 -9.56 -1.55 3.09
CA CYS A 51 -11.00 -1.59 3.01
C CYS A 51 -11.51 -0.64 1.93
N VAL A 52 -12.41 -1.15 1.09
CA VAL A 52 -13.21 -0.36 0.15
C VAL A 52 -14.64 -0.40 0.62
N ARG A 53 -15.29 0.76 0.71
CA ARG A 53 -16.69 0.88 1.09
C ARG A 53 -17.51 1.52 -0.01
N ASP A 54 -18.72 1.02 -0.19
CA ASP A 54 -19.70 1.70 -1.03
C ASP A 54 -20.27 2.95 -0.33
N ARG A 55 -21.25 3.59 -0.98
CA ARG A 55 -21.90 4.80 -0.49
C ARG A 55 -22.71 4.60 0.80
N ASN A 56 -23.09 3.37 1.09
CA ASN A 56 -23.84 3.02 2.30
C ASN A 56 -22.88 2.71 3.47
N GLY A 57 -21.57 2.71 3.23
CA GLY A 57 -20.54 2.35 4.20
C GLY A 57 -20.29 0.85 4.30
N ASP A 58 -20.92 0.03 3.43
CA ASP A 58 -20.75 -1.41 3.43
C ASP A 58 -19.40 -1.78 2.79
N VAL A 59 -18.68 -2.71 3.42
CA VAL A 59 -17.39 -3.18 2.90
C VAL A 59 -17.62 -4.00 1.63
N THR A 60 -17.09 -3.52 0.51
CA THR A 60 -17.21 -4.15 -0.81
C THR A 60 -15.96 -4.90 -1.24
N ASP A 61 -14.80 -4.53 -0.70
CA ASP A 61 -13.54 -5.21 -0.93
C ASP A 61 -12.59 -5.03 0.26
N GLY A 62 -11.75 -6.03 0.52
CA GLY A 62 -10.93 -6.09 1.72
C GLY A 62 -11.71 -6.42 2.99
N GLY A 63 -11.27 -5.90 4.14
CA GLY A 63 -11.88 -6.16 5.44
C GLY A 63 -11.02 -5.69 6.61
N HIS A 64 -11.53 -5.83 7.82
CA HIS A 64 -10.85 -5.37 9.05
C HIS A 64 -9.68 -6.25 9.51
N ASN A 65 -9.37 -7.32 8.78
CA ASN A 65 -8.31 -8.24 9.16
C ASN A 65 -6.96 -7.73 8.63
N PRO A 66 -5.96 -7.53 9.51
CA PRO A 66 -4.62 -7.16 9.08
C PRO A 66 -3.98 -8.24 8.20
N HIS A 67 -3.27 -7.84 7.15
CA HIS A 67 -2.49 -8.72 6.29
C HIS A 67 -1.10 -8.14 6.02
N GLY A 68 -0.14 -9.02 5.71
CA GLY A 68 1.24 -8.64 5.41
C GLY A 68 1.41 -8.20 3.95
N VAL A 69 2.16 -7.11 3.72
CA VAL A 69 2.55 -6.65 2.38
C VAL A 69 4.03 -6.31 2.35
N TYR A 70 4.73 -6.81 1.33
CA TYR A 70 6.15 -6.59 1.10
C TYR A 70 6.35 -5.55 -0.02
N TYR A 71 7.11 -4.50 0.27
CA TYR A 71 7.46 -3.42 -0.65
C TYR A 71 8.91 -3.59 -1.11
N ALA A 72 9.14 -3.64 -2.43
CA ALA A 72 10.45 -4.00 -3.03
C ALA A 72 10.82 -3.31 -4.34
#